data_AF-A0A8J8EPS5-F1
#
_entry.id   AF-A0A8J8EPS5-F1
#
_cell.length_a   1.000
_cell.length_b   1.000
_cell.length_c   1.000
_cell.angle_alpha   90.00
_cell.angle_beta   90.00
_cell.angle_gamma   90.00
#
_symmetry.space_group_name_H-M   'P 1'
#
loop_
_entity.id
_entity.type
_entity.pdbx_description
1 polymer ?
#
loop_
_entity_poly.entity_id
_entity_poly.type
_entity_poly.pdbx_seq_one_letter_code
_entity_poly.pdbx_strand_id
1 'polypeptide(L)'
;MKPRSLAQLILFIIVVAMWLKFAWPMMTKESLAIGAIGGLLVHWALTNKGSKAVALIEPLTSGWRVLLYDMMLVAFLAALIQQNGSAVLEVLMDLNEKTAVLASLVGAIIVDYSVGG
;
A
#
# COMPACT_ATOMS: atom_id res chain seq x y z
N MET A 1 3.09 -14.26 14.32
CA MET A 1 2.77 -12.81 14.33
C MET A 1 1.59 -12.60 15.28
N LYS A 2 1.63 -11.56 16.13
CA LYS A 2 0.60 -11.35 17.17
C LYS A 2 -0.83 -11.22 16.58
N PRO A 3 -1.86 -11.63 17.32
CA PRO A 3 -3.24 -11.62 16.84
C PRO A 3 -3.75 -10.21 16.54
N ARG A 4 -4.80 -10.20 15.73
CA ARG A 4 -5.55 -9.07 15.17
C ARG A 4 -5.83 -7.97 16.19
N SER A 5 -5.15 -6.83 16.10
CA SER A 5 -5.66 -5.60 16.71
C SER A 5 -6.90 -5.17 15.92
N LEU A 6 -8.06 -5.10 16.58
CA LEU A 6 -9.31 -4.63 15.97
C LEU A 6 -9.13 -3.23 15.38
N ALA A 7 -8.36 -2.35 16.05
CA ALA A 7 -8.05 -1.02 15.55
C ALA A 7 -7.27 -1.05 14.23
N GLN A 8 -6.32 -1.98 14.07
CA GLN A 8 -5.57 -2.12 12.81
C GLN A 8 -6.43 -2.68 11.67
N LEU A 9 -7.37 -3.58 11.98
CA LEU A 9 -8.34 -4.06 10.98
C LEU A 9 -9.27 -2.94 10.53
N ILE A 10 -9.75 -2.11 11.47
CA ILE A 10 -10.56 -0.93 11.13
C ILE A 10 -9.74 0.04 10.26
N LEU A 11 -8.49 0.32 10.65
CA LEU A 11 -7.58 1.16 9.86
C LEU A 11 -7.39 0.60 8.44
N PHE A 12 -7.14 -0.70 8.31
CA PHE A 12 -7.02 -1.37 7.03
C PHE A 12 -8.25 -1.16 6.14
N ILE A 13 -9.45 -1.38 6.69
CA ILE A 13 -10.70 -1.19 5.95
C ILE A 13 -10.85 0.26 5.49
N ILE A 14 -10.52 1.24 6.34
CA ILE A 14 -10.59 2.67 6.00
C ILE A 14 -9.61 3.00 4.87
N VAL A 15 -8.36 2.53 4.96
CA VAL A 15 -7.31 2.79 3.96
C VAL A 15 -7.68 2.15 2.62
N VAL A 16 -8.18 0.91 2.63
CA VAL A 16 -8.67 0.24 1.42
C VAL A 16 -9.85 0.99 0.81
N ALA A 17 -10.83 1.40 1.61
CA ALA A 17 -11.98 2.17 1.13
C ALA A 17 -11.56 3.52 0.52
N MET A 18 -10.62 4.24 1.14
CA MET A 18 -10.06 5.47 0.60
C MET A 18 -9.36 5.23 -0.74
N TRP A 19 -8.51 4.21 -0.82
CA TRP A 19 -7.80 3.90 -2.06
C TRP A 19 -8.76 3.49 -3.18
N LEU A 20 -9.78 2.67 -2.86
CA LEU A 20 -10.83 2.32 -3.82
C LEU A 20 -11.62 3.53 -4.31
N LYS A 21 -11.85 4.52 -3.45
CA LYS A 21 -12.58 5.73 -3.83
C LYS A 21 -11.76 6.70 -4.68
N PHE A 22 -10.50 6.93 -4.30
CA PHE A 22 -9.70 8.04 -4.83
C PHE A 22 -8.58 7.61 -5.78
N ALA A 23 -8.04 6.40 -5.65
CA ALA A 23 -6.96 5.89 -6.49
C ALA A 23 -7.43 4.87 -7.53
N TRP A 24 -8.40 4.00 -7.21
CA TRP A 24 -8.89 3.01 -8.18
C TRP A 24 -9.35 3.58 -9.52
N PRO A 25 -10.08 4.72 -9.59
CA PRO A 25 -10.55 5.26 -10.86
C PRO A 25 -9.44 5.63 -11.85
N MET A 26 -8.22 5.82 -11.35
CA MET A 26 -7.05 6.19 -12.16
C MET A 26 -6.14 4.99 -12.49
N MET A 27 -6.48 3.78 -12.04
CA MET A 27 -5.65 2.58 -12.28
C MET A 27 -5.79 2.07 -13.71
N THR A 28 -4.66 1.68 -14.31
CA THR A 28 -4.58 0.95 -15.57
C THR A 28 -4.28 -0.52 -15.30
N LYS A 29 -4.43 -1.38 -16.31
CA LYS A 29 -4.06 -2.81 -16.17
C LYS A 29 -2.57 -2.94 -15.89
N GLU A 30 -1.77 -2.08 -16.52
CA GLU A 30 -0.33 -2.01 -16.40
C GLU A 30 0.07 -1.55 -14.99
N SER A 31 -0.55 -0.49 -14.45
CA SER A 31 -0.24 -0.02 -13.10
C SER A 31 -0.60 -1.07 -12.04
N LEU A 32 -1.70 -1.81 -12.21
CA LEU A 32 -2.07 -2.90 -11.31
C LEU A 32 -1.11 -4.09 -11.41
N ALA A 33 -0.67 -4.46 -12.61
CA ALA A 33 0.34 -5.50 -12.78
C ALA A 33 1.69 -5.12 -12.15
N ILE A 34 2.12 -3.87 -12.36
CA ILE A 34 3.31 -3.30 -11.70
C ILE A 34 3.12 -3.28 -10.19
N GLY A 35 1.95 -2.90 -9.70
CA GLY A 35 1.60 -2.92 -8.29
C GLY A 35 1.68 -4.31 -7.66
N ALA A 36 1.13 -5.32 -8.32
CA ALA A 36 1.15 -6.70 -7.82
C ALA A 36 2.59 -7.24 -7.71
N ILE A 37 3.39 -7.10 -8.78
CA ILE A 37 4.76 -7.63 -8.81
C ILE A 37 5.69 -6.75 -7.97
N GLY A 38 5.68 -5.44 -8.20
CA GLY A 38 6.54 -4.49 -7.51
C GLY A 38 6.20 -4.38 -6.03
N GLY A 39 4.93 -4.40 -5.65
CA GLY A 39 4.50 -4.45 -4.25
C GLY A 39 4.93 -5.72 -3.56
N LEU A 40 4.85 -6.88 -4.22
CA LEU A 40 5.40 -8.14 -3.69
C LEU A 40 6.91 -8.05 -3.46
N LEU A 41 7.66 -7.44 -4.38
CA LEU A 41 9.10 -7.24 -4.26
C LEU A 41 9.46 -6.26 -3.13
N VAL A 42 8.74 -5.13 -3.05
CA VAL A 42 8.86 -4.15 -1.95
C VAL A 42 8.59 -4.84 -0.62
N HIS A 43 7.52 -5.65 -0.57
CA HIS A 43 7.17 -6.37 0.64
C HIS A 43 8.29 -7.30 1.08
N TRP A 44 8.70 -8.20 0.16
CA TRP A 44 9.77 -9.15 0.40
C TRP A 44 11.09 -8.48 0.82
N ALA A 45 11.45 -7.36 0.20
CA ALA A 45 12.73 -6.70 0.42
C ALA A 45 12.74 -5.81 1.68
N LEU A 46 11.64 -5.07 1.94
CA LEU A 46 11.66 -3.94 2.87
C LEU A 46 10.71 -4.10 4.07
N THR A 47 9.55 -4.73 3.88
CA THR A 47 8.47 -4.68 4.89
C THR A 47 8.07 -6.06 5.43
N ASN A 48 8.71 -7.14 4.99
CA ASN A 48 8.48 -8.50 5.48
C ASN A 48 9.43 -8.93 6.62
N LYS A 49 9.73 -8.03 7.57
CA LYS A 49 10.44 -8.28 8.86
C LYS A 49 11.49 -9.42 8.89
N GLY A 50 12.31 -9.56 7.86
CA GLY A 50 13.32 -10.62 7.74
C GLY A 50 12.81 -12.03 7.39
N SER A 51 11.50 -12.27 7.33
CA SER A 51 10.95 -13.49 6.74
C SER A 51 10.97 -13.37 5.22
N LYS A 52 11.67 -14.26 4.50
CA LYS A 52 11.62 -14.31 3.03
C LYS A 52 10.48 -15.18 2.51
N ALA A 53 9.75 -15.86 3.40
CA ALA A 53 8.70 -16.81 3.05
C ALA A 53 7.34 -16.11 2.86
N VAL A 54 7.20 -15.38 1.74
CA VAL A 54 5.96 -14.64 1.42
C VAL A 54 4.75 -15.57 1.24
N ALA A 55 4.97 -16.81 0.81
CA ALA A 55 3.91 -17.81 0.62
C ALA A 55 3.20 -18.24 1.93
N LEU A 56 3.77 -17.93 3.10
CA LEU A 56 3.23 -18.34 4.40
C LEU A 56 2.52 -17.19 5.14
N ILE A 57 2.23 -16.09 4.44
CA ILE A 57 1.54 -14.95 5.04
C ILE A 57 0.04 -15.27 5.18
N GLU A 58 -0.39 -15.49 6.42
CA GLU A 58 -1.79 -15.78 6.73
C GLU A 58 -2.71 -14.56 6.49
N PRO A 59 -3.91 -14.76 5.91
CA PRO A 59 -4.87 -13.67 5.69
C PRO A 59 -5.20 -12.88 6.95
N LEU A 60 -5.42 -11.58 6.80
CA LEU A 60 -5.80 -10.64 7.85
C LEU A 60 -4.74 -10.41 8.95
N THR A 61 -3.57 -11.05 8.87
CA THR A 61 -2.42 -10.72 9.73
C THR A 61 -1.81 -9.37 9.34
N SER A 62 -0.97 -8.79 10.21
CA SER A 62 -0.31 -7.51 9.87
C SER A 62 0.60 -7.63 8.65
N GLY A 63 1.32 -8.75 8.48
CA GLY A 63 2.14 -9.00 7.28
C GLY A 63 1.32 -9.02 6.01
N TRP A 64 0.14 -9.67 6.06
CA TRP A 64 -0.78 -9.70 4.92
C TRP A 64 -1.31 -8.31 4.55
N ARG A 65 -1.68 -7.51 5.55
CA ARG A 65 -2.17 -6.15 5.31
C ARG A 65 -1.07 -5.25 4.75
N VAL A 66 0.15 -5.36 5.28
CA VAL A 66 1.32 -4.64 4.76
C VAL A 66 1.61 -5.02 3.31
N LEU A 67 1.58 -6.32 2.96
CA LEU A 67 1.71 -6.77 1.57
C LEU A 67 0.69 -6.10 0.64
N LEU A 68 -0.56 -6.01 1.08
CA LEU A 68 -1.60 -5.34 0.30
C LEU A 68 -1.36 -3.83 0.18
N TYR A 69 -0.95 -3.15 1.25
CA TYR A 69 -0.60 -1.74 1.17
C TYR A 69 0.59 -1.50 0.22
N ASP A 70 1.61 -2.36 0.23
CA ASP A 70 2.76 -2.26 -0.67
C ASP A 70 2.32 -2.39 -2.13
N MET A 71 1.42 -3.33 -2.43
CA MET A 71 0.83 -3.48 -3.77
C MET A 71 0.02 -2.26 -4.19
N MET A 72 -0.83 -1.75 -3.29
CA MET A 72 -1.66 -0.57 -3.53
C MET A 72 -0.81 0.69 -3.72
N LEU A 73 0.27 0.82 -2.95
CA LEU A 73 1.22 1.93 -3.04
C LEU A 73 1.97 1.91 -4.35
N VAL A 74 2.54 0.77 -4.73
CA VAL A 74 3.28 0.65 -5.99
C VAL A 74 2.35 0.85 -7.19
N ALA A 75 1.13 0.29 -7.17
CA ALA A 75 0.13 0.53 -8.21
C ALA A 75 -0.21 2.02 -8.34
N PHE A 76 -0.41 2.68 -7.20
CA PHE A 76 -0.74 4.10 -7.14
C PHE A 76 0.38 4.98 -7.70
N LEU A 77 1.62 4.76 -7.27
CA LEU A 77 2.78 5.49 -7.77
C LEU A 77 2.99 5.26 -9.27
N ALA A 78 2.85 4.01 -9.74
CA ALA A 78 2.95 3.69 -11.16
C ALA A 78 1.89 4.43 -11.99
N ALA A 79 0.63 4.44 -11.54
CA ALA A 79 -0.45 5.16 -12.23
C ALA A 79 -0.20 6.69 -12.23
N LEU A 80 0.28 7.25 -11.12
CA LEU A 80 0.62 8.68 -11.05
C LEU A 80 1.71 9.05 -12.05
N ILE A 81 2.77 8.24 -12.13
CA ILE A 81 3.87 8.43 -13.08
C ILE A 81 3.37 8.31 -14.52
N GLN A 82 2.53 7.33 -14.81
CA GLN A 82 1.97 7.15 -16.15
C GLN A 82 1.11 8.35 -16.59
N GLN A 83 0.39 9.00 -15.67
CA GLN A 83 -0.50 10.12 -15.99
C GLN A 83 0.20 11.48 -16.01
N ASN A 84 1.20 11.68 -15.15
CA ASN A 84 1.77 13.01 -14.90
C ASN A 84 3.26 13.11 -15.28
N GLY A 85 3.92 11.99 -15.60
CA GLY A 85 5.33 11.97 -15.97
C GLY A 85 6.23 12.60 -14.90
N SER A 86 6.99 13.62 -15.28
CA SER A 86 7.88 14.36 -14.37
C SER A 86 7.15 15.25 -13.36
N ALA A 87 5.86 15.57 -13.59
CA ALA A 87 5.08 16.46 -12.72
C ALA A 87 4.43 15.75 -11.52
N VAL A 88 4.75 14.47 -11.26
CA VAL A 88 4.19 13.70 -10.13
C VAL A 88 4.40 14.39 -8.78
N LEU A 89 5.57 15.00 -8.58
CA LEU A 89 5.86 15.66 -7.30
C LEU A 89 4.95 16.87 -7.09
N GLU A 90 4.69 17.67 -8.12
CA GLU A 90 3.80 18.83 -8.06
C GLU A 90 2.39 18.41 -7.66
N VAL A 91 1.88 17.35 -8.30
CA VAL A 91 0.55 16.79 -8.01
C VAL A 91 0.40 16.30 -6.56
N LEU A 92 1.50 15.80 -5.96
CA LEU A 92 1.53 15.36 -4.56
C LEU A 92 1.80 16.49 -3.57
N MET A 93 2.33 17.63 -4.02
CA MET A 93 2.55 18.81 -3.17
C MET A 93 1.30 19.68 -3.05
N ASP A 94 0.34 19.54 -3.96
CA ASP A 94 -0.95 20.27 -3.93
C ASP A 94 -1.89 19.88 -2.77
N LEU A 95 -1.48 18.97 -1.87
CA LEU A 95 -2.24 18.53 -0.68
C LEU A 95 -3.70 18.11 -0.98
N ASN A 96 -3.91 17.47 -2.13
CA ASN A 96 -5.21 16.99 -2.61
C ASN A 96 -5.49 15.52 -2.18
N GLU A 97 -6.53 14.89 -2.75
CA GLU A 97 -6.91 13.52 -2.43
C GLU A 97 -5.80 12.51 -2.72
N LYS A 98 -4.95 12.75 -3.73
CA LYS A 98 -3.82 11.87 -4.08
C LYS A 98 -2.76 11.90 -2.97
N THR A 99 -2.54 13.07 -2.38
CA THR A 99 -1.64 13.23 -1.22
C THR A 99 -2.21 12.51 -0.01
N ALA A 100 -3.53 12.62 0.22
CA ALA A 100 -4.20 11.91 1.31
C ALA A 100 -4.13 10.38 1.15
N VAL A 101 -4.24 9.87 -0.08
CA VAL A 101 -4.04 8.44 -0.38
C VAL A 101 -2.60 8.02 -0.12
N LEU A 102 -1.61 8.80 -0.57
CA LEU A 102 -0.20 8.50 -0.33
C LEU A 102 0.10 8.43 1.17
N ALA A 103 -0.33 9.45 1.92
CA ALA A 103 -0.11 9.55 3.35
C ALA A 103 -0.81 8.41 4.11
N SER A 104 -2.04 8.04 3.71
CA SER A 104 -2.77 6.95 4.36
C SER A 104 -2.11 5.59 4.13
N LEU A 105 -1.61 5.31 2.93
CA LEU A 105 -0.89 4.08 2.63
C LEU A 105 0.43 3.99 3.39
N VAL A 106 1.27 5.03 3.34
CA VAL A 106 2.55 5.06 4.04
C VAL A 106 2.34 4.95 5.56
N GLY A 107 1.37 5.69 6.10
CA GLY A 107 1.01 5.61 7.51
C GLY A 107 0.53 4.22 7.93
N ALA A 108 -0.32 3.58 7.12
CA ALA A 108 -0.83 2.23 7.40
C ALA A 108 0.28 1.17 7.36
N ILE A 109 1.20 1.26 6.39
CA ILE A 109 2.40 0.41 6.34
C ILE A 109 3.19 0.55 7.62
N ILE A 110 3.52 1.78 8.05
CA ILE A 110 4.32 2.02 9.26
C ILE A 110 3.62 1.45 10.51
N VAL A 111 2.32 1.67 10.66
CA VAL A 111 1.53 1.21 11.81
C VAL A 111 1.45 -0.32 11.86
N ASP A 112 1.10 -0.97 10.75
CA ASP A 112 1.00 -2.44 10.74
C ASP A 112 2.37 -3.12 10.79
N TYR A 113 3.39 -2.49 10.21
CA TYR A 113 4.77 -2.92 10.32
C TYR A 113 5.28 -2.80 11.75
N SER A 114 5.04 -1.71 12.49
CA SER A 114 5.63 -1.56 13.83
C SER A 114 5.10 -2.57 14.85
N VAL A 115 3.82 -2.95 14.76
CA VAL A 115 3.14 -3.81 15.76
C VAL A 115 3.44 -5.31 15.60
N GLY A 116 3.89 -5.77 14.42
CA GLY A 116 4.23 -7.18 14.20
C GLY A 116 5.55 -7.64 14.85
N GLY A 117 6.10 -6.87 15.79
CA GLY A 117 7.37 -7.10 16.50
C GLY A 117 7.17 -7.75 17.88
#